data_AF-A0A951Q455-F1
#
_entry.id   AF-A0A951Q455-F1
#
_cell.length_a   1.000
_cell.length_b   1.000
_cell.length_c   1.000
_cell.angle_alpha   90.00
_cell.angle_beta   90.00
_cell.angle_gamma   90.00
#
_symmetry.space_group_name_H-M   'P 1'
#
loop_
_entity.id
_entity.type
_entity.pdbx_description
1 polymer ?
#
loop_
_entity_poly.entity_id
_entity_poly.type
_entity_poly.pdbx_seq_one_letter_code
_entity_poly.pdbx_strand_id
1 'polypeptide(L)'
;MVNNADLSNDEIESFPTERTYPKEYAEAIAQLKQQHQQELERLEQDLRIGLQTEAAELAEQQVQEQLATLRQLFDQQKQQNIELQQRLSQLEGLRQLELENQRLQKRIQELERAVEERPAQEWGNTLTKQATKALNKEVKQALNKTIDLRSLALEPPKENATECLRLMGIALGNLASAMNNTQALQAAALILGSEPTPSAIAYRAEQLQLIPQAVSDIRAVLAKPRCSWWDYLEVAQEYEVIKADYWAELTPQETELITALEKAESSLITEPMVPDENPADSGSSDGEVIGLGSIVAHADPYRALYNAKGEVIEDMGLEVWVAWDHWKDNPKKTDRYFKDELRFWQETNQ
;
A
#
# COMPACT_ATOMS: atom_id res chain seq x y z
N MET A 1 94.92 -95.59 27.56
CA MET A 1 94.34 -96.20 26.35
C MET A 1 93.14 -95.35 25.98
N VAL A 2 93.06 -94.60 24.89
CA VAL A 2 93.75 -94.58 23.58
C VAL A 2 93.76 -93.12 23.08
N ASN A 3 94.82 -92.78 22.34
CA ASN A 3 95.16 -91.58 21.55
C ASN A 3 94.06 -90.53 21.24
N ASN A 4 94.40 -89.27 21.50
CA ASN A 4 94.11 -88.11 20.63
C ASN A 4 95.20 -87.04 20.86
N ALA A 5 96.44 -87.41 20.54
CA ALA A 5 97.63 -86.56 20.67
C ALA A 5 98.07 -86.00 19.30
N ASP A 6 97.12 -85.56 18.47
CA ASP A 6 97.38 -85.09 17.09
C ASP A 6 96.56 -83.84 16.70
N LEU A 7 96.28 -82.94 17.65
CA LEU A 7 95.84 -81.57 17.33
C LEU A 7 96.53 -80.58 18.27
N SER A 8 97.85 -80.47 18.13
CA SER A 8 98.63 -79.35 18.65
C SER A 8 98.16 -78.06 17.96
N ASN A 9 97.45 -77.22 18.72
CA ASN A 9 96.96 -75.89 18.36
C ASN A 9 98.10 -74.84 18.24
N ASP A 10 99.24 -75.22 17.68
CA ASP A 10 100.42 -74.34 17.53
C ASP A 10 100.44 -73.56 16.19
N GLU A 11 99.33 -73.54 15.44
CA GLU A 11 99.19 -72.76 14.20
C GLU A 11 97.84 -72.02 14.13
N ILE A 12 97.51 -71.23 15.16
CA ILE A 12 96.59 -70.11 14.96
C ILE A 12 97.47 -68.89 14.68
N GLU A 13 98.00 -68.86 13.46
CA GLU A 13 98.55 -67.64 12.87
C GLU A 13 97.53 -66.51 13.06
N SER A 14 98.02 -65.38 13.55
CA SER A 14 97.27 -64.12 13.68
C SER A 14 96.49 -63.84 12.40
N PHE A 15 95.18 -64.04 12.43
CA PHE A 15 94.31 -63.64 11.34
C PHE A 15 94.54 -62.14 11.07
N PRO A 16 94.88 -61.73 9.84
CA PRO A 16 94.93 -60.32 9.51
C PRO A 16 93.53 -59.75 9.75
N THR A 17 93.45 -58.73 10.60
CA THR A 17 92.19 -58.09 10.98
C THR A 17 91.50 -57.42 9.79
N GLU A 18 92.17 -57.36 8.64
CA GLU A 18 91.67 -56.83 7.39
C GLU A 18 91.67 -57.92 6.30
N ARG A 19 90.48 -58.28 5.82
CA ARG A 19 90.32 -59.05 4.58
C ARG A 19 90.81 -58.17 3.42
N THR A 20 91.86 -58.58 2.73
CA THR A 20 92.35 -57.87 1.53
C THR A 20 91.39 -58.15 0.37
N TYR A 21 90.44 -57.26 0.14
CA TYR A 21 89.48 -57.35 -0.95
C TYR A 21 90.15 -57.09 -2.33
N PRO A 22 89.64 -57.70 -3.42
CA PRO A 22 90.08 -57.36 -4.78
C PRO A 22 89.86 -55.86 -5.08
N LYS A 23 90.73 -55.27 -5.90
CA LYS A 23 90.77 -53.81 -6.17
C LYS A 23 89.43 -53.25 -6.65
N GLU A 24 88.70 -54.01 -7.47
CA GLU A 24 87.38 -53.65 -8.00
C GLU A 24 86.34 -53.45 -6.89
N TYR A 25 86.38 -54.26 -5.83
CA TYR A 25 85.50 -54.08 -4.67
C TYR A 25 85.91 -52.88 -3.82
N ALA A 26 87.22 -52.61 -3.68
CA ALA A 26 87.69 -51.43 -2.96
C ALA A 26 87.26 -50.14 -3.67
N GLU A 27 87.30 -50.11 -5.00
CA GLU A 27 86.81 -49.00 -5.83
C GLU A 27 85.30 -48.85 -5.75
N ALA A 28 84.52 -49.95 -5.83
CA ALA A 28 83.07 -49.92 -5.68
C ALA A 28 82.65 -49.43 -4.29
N ILE A 29 83.34 -49.87 -3.23
CA ILE A 29 83.09 -49.40 -1.85
C ILE A 29 83.43 -47.91 -1.72
N ALA A 30 84.50 -47.43 -2.35
CA ALA A 30 84.87 -46.02 -2.34
C ALA A 30 83.84 -45.15 -3.08
N GLN A 31 83.37 -45.58 -4.26
CA GLN A 31 82.31 -44.90 -5.01
C GLN A 31 81.00 -44.84 -4.22
N LEU A 32 80.62 -45.94 -3.58
CA LEU A 32 79.40 -46.02 -2.77
C LEU A 32 79.49 -45.11 -1.54
N LYS A 33 80.65 -45.05 -0.87
CA LYS A 33 80.89 -44.08 0.21
C LYS A 33 80.79 -42.64 -0.26
N GLN A 34 81.33 -42.32 -1.43
CA GLN A 34 81.27 -40.98 -2.00
C GLN A 34 79.83 -40.59 -2.35
N GLN A 35 79.05 -41.51 -2.95
CA GLN A 35 77.63 -41.30 -3.23
C GLN A 35 76.84 -41.07 -1.93
N HIS A 36 77.06 -41.89 -0.91
CA HIS A 36 76.41 -41.71 0.39
C HIS A 36 76.76 -40.36 1.04
N GLN A 37 78.02 -39.91 0.93
CA GLN A 37 78.41 -38.59 1.44
C GLN A 37 77.66 -37.46 0.72
N GLN A 38 77.56 -37.53 -0.60
CA GLN A 38 76.81 -36.55 -1.39
C GLN A 38 75.32 -36.57 -1.06
N GLU A 39 74.73 -37.74 -0.82
CA GLU A 39 73.33 -37.87 -0.39
C GLU A 39 73.11 -37.30 1.00
N LEU A 40 74.03 -37.51 1.95
CA LEU A 40 73.95 -36.91 3.28
C LEU A 40 74.04 -35.38 3.22
N GLU A 41 74.99 -34.83 2.46
CA GLU A 41 75.12 -33.39 2.28
C GLU A 41 73.86 -32.78 1.66
N ARG A 42 73.27 -33.47 0.67
CA ARG A 42 72.00 -33.06 0.06
C ARG A 42 70.87 -33.08 1.08
N LEU A 43 70.71 -34.17 1.85
CA LEU A 43 69.67 -34.29 2.87
C LEU A 43 69.83 -33.26 3.98
N GLU A 44 71.06 -32.94 4.39
CA GLU A 44 71.34 -31.88 5.36
C GLU A 44 70.93 -30.50 4.83
N GLN A 45 71.18 -30.22 3.56
CA GLN A 45 70.75 -28.98 2.91
C GLN A 45 69.22 -28.91 2.83
N ASP A 46 68.57 -30.00 2.39
CA ASP A 46 67.11 -30.09 2.30
C ASP A 46 66.45 -29.90 3.69
N LEU A 47 67.04 -30.49 4.75
CA LEU A 47 66.58 -30.29 6.13
C LEU A 47 66.77 -28.85 6.60
N ARG A 48 67.89 -28.20 6.30
CA ARG A 48 68.10 -26.78 6.65
C ARG A 48 67.08 -25.87 5.96
N ILE A 49 66.82 -26.12 4.68
CA ILE A 49 65.81 -25.37 3.92
C ILE A 49 64.43 -25.61 4.54
N GLY A 50 64.07 -26.86 4.84
CA GLY A 50 62.81 -27.22 5.49
C GLY A 50 62.59 -26.52 6.83
N LEU A 51 63.62 -26.48 7.69
CA LEU A 51 63.56 -25.77 8.97
C LEU A 51 63.42 -24.25 8.80
N GLN A 52 64.09 -23.67 7.79
CA GLN A 52 63.95 -22.24 7.50
C GLN A 52 62.57 -21.89 6.96
N THR A 53 61.99 -22.74 6.10
CA THR A 53 60.63 -22.54 5.58
C THR A 53 59.59 -22.67 6.69
N GLU A 54 59.72 -23.67 7.56
CA GLU A 54 58.80 -23.85 8.70
C GLU A 54 58.88 -22.66 9.67
N ALA A 55 60.09 -22.20 9.98
CA ALA A 55 60.28 -21.00 10.81
C ALA A 55 59.68 -19.73 10.16
N ALA A 56 59.78 -19.60 8.83
CA ALA A 56 59.19 -18.50 8.08
C ALA A 56 57.65 -18.57 8.08
N GLU A 57 57.07 -19.75 7.86
CA GLU A 57 55.62 -19.96 7.89
C GLU A 57 55.03 -19.64 9.27
N LEU A 58 55.69 -20.07 10.35
CA LEU A 58 55.25 -19.72 11.71
C LEU A 58 55.33 -18.21 11.99
N ALA A 59 56.38 -17.55 11.51
CA ALA A 59 56.51 -16.09 11.64
C ALA A 59 55.43 -15.36 10.83
N GLU A 60 55.12 -15.81 9.61
CA GLU A 60 54.05 -15.24 8.79
C GLU A 60 52.68 -15.42 9.44
N GLN A 61 52.39 -16.60 10.00
CA GLN A 61 51.14 -16.85 10.73
C GLN A 61 50.98 -15.90 11.92
N GLN A 62 52.03 -15.72 12.74
CA GLN A 62 51.98 -14.78 13.86
C GLN A 62 51.73 -13.34 13.41
N VAL A 63 52.38 -12.90 12.33
CA VAL A 63 52.16 -11.55 11.78
C VAL A 63 50.74 -11.41 11.24
N GLN A 64 50.20 -12.43 10.58
CA GLN A 64 48.83 -12.42 10.08
C GLN A 64 47.79 -12.33 11.22
N GLU A 65 47.98 -13.08 12.31
CA GLU A 65 47.14 -13.00 13.50
C GLU A 65 47.21 -11.61 14.16
N GLN A 66 48.42 -11.04 14.29
CA GLN A 66 48.60 -9.68 14.80
C GLN A 66 47.93 -8.64 13.91
N LEU A 67 48.05 -8.75 12.58
CA LEU A 67 47.37 -7.86 11.65
C LEU A 67 45.84 -8.01 11.73
N ALA A 68 45.34 -9.23 11.89
CA ALA A 68 43.90 -9.48 12.03
C ALA A 68 43.35 -8.84 13.32
N THR A 69 44.03 -9.02 14.45
CA THR A 69 43.64 -8.41 15.73
C THR A 69 43.72 -6.88 15.69
N LEU A 70 44.76 -6.31 15.08
CA LEU A 70 44.89 -4.86 14.91
C LEU A 70 43.78 -4.29 14.02
N ARG A 71 43.39 -4.99 12.95
CA ARG A 71 42.26 -4.58 12.10
C ARG A 71 40.95 -4.57 12.89
N GLN A 72 40.68 -5.61 13.67
CA GLN A 72 39.50 -5.68 14.53
C GLN A 72 39.46 -4.53 15.55
N LEU A 73 40.58 -4.24 16.21
CA LEU A 73 40.68 -3.13 17.16
C LEU A 73 40.48 -1.77 16.47
N PHE A 74 41.04 -1.59 15.27
CA PHE A 74 40.86 -0.37 14.49
C PHE A 74 39.39 -0.17 14.09
N ASP A 75 38.72 -1.23 13.63
CA ASP A 75 37.30 -1.18 13.26
C ASP A 75 36.42 -0.86 14.47
N GLN A 76 36.71 -1.47 15.62
CA GLN A 76 36.03 -1.17 16.88
C GLN A 76 36.22 0.30 17.30
N GLN A 77 37.45 0.80 17.23
CA GLN A 77 37.76 2.20 17.55
C GLN A 77 37.06 3.17 16.59
N LYS A 78 36.97 2.81 15.31
CA LYS A 78 36.26 3.60 14.30
C LYS A 78 34.76 3.67 14.59
N GLN A 79 34.15 2.54 14.97
CA GLN A 79 32.73 2.50 15.37
C GLN A 79 32.46 3.39 16.59
N GLN A 80 33.30 3.26 17.64
CA GLN A 80 33.18 4.11 18.83
C GLN A 80 33.32 5.60 18.51
N ASN A 81 34.24 5.98 17.61
CA ASN A 81 34.37 7.38 17.18
C ASN A 81 33.11 7.88 16.46
N ILE A 82 32.49 7.07 15.61
CA ILE A 82 31.24 7.41 14.93
C ILE A 82 30.12 7.62 15.98
N GLU A 83 29.98 6.70 16.94
CA GLU A 83 28.99 6.84 18.01
C GLU A 83 29.21 8.10 18.86
N LEU A 84 30.46 8.42 19.19
CA LEU A 84 30.80 9.63 19.93
C LEU A 84 30.49 10.90 19.13
N GLN A 85 30.79 10.93 17.83
CA GLN A 85 30.43 12.05 16.96
C GLN A 85 28.92 12.26 16.88
N GLN A 86 28.13 11.19 16.81
CA GLN A 86 26.67 11.27 16.85
C GLN A 86 26.15 11.80 18.19
N ARG A 87 26.73 11.37 19.31
CA ARG A 87 26.37 11.91 20.63
C ARG A 87 26.72 13.38 20.76
N LEU A 88 27.87 13.80 20.22
CA LEU A 88 28.27 15.22 20.21
C LEU A 88 27.30 16.07 19.40
N SER A 89 26.90 15.63 18.20
CA SER A 89 25.93 16.39 17.39
C SER A 89 24.56 16.48 18.05
N GLN A 90 24.12 15.42 18.74
CA GLN A 90 22.90 15.45 19.56
C GLN A 90 23.01 16.46 20.72
N LEU A 91 24.13 16.47 21.44
CA LEU A 91 24.36 17.43 22.53
C LEU A 91 24.41 18.88 22.03
N GLU A 92 25.01 19.12 20.86
CA GLU A 92 25.01 20.43 20.22
C GLU A 92 23.60 20.88 19.83
N GLY A 93 22.78 19.99 19.29
CA GLY A 93 21.37 20.26 19.00
C GLY A 93 20.56 20.58 20.25
N LEU A 94 20.75 19.82 21.33
CA LEU A 94 20.11 20.10 22.62
C LEU A 94 20.52 21.46 23.19
N ARG A 95 21.81 21.82 23.07
CA ARG A 95 22.31 23.13 23.51
C ARG A 95 21.70 24.28 22.70
N GLN A 96 21.47 24.11 21.41
CA GLN A 96 20.78 25.11 20.58
C GLN A 96 19.33 25.30 21.02
N LEU A 97 18.60 24.20 21.24
CA LEU A 97 17.23 24.24 21.74
C LEU A 97 17.14 24.89 23.13
N GLU A 98 18.13 24.67 23.99
CA GLU A 98 18.20 25.31 25.30
C GLU A 98 18.38 26.83 25.18
N LEU A 99 19.25 27.29 24.27
CA LEU A 99 19.43 28.72 23.99
C LEU A 99 18.17 29.36 23.40
N GLU A 100 17.48 28.67 22.49
CA GLU A 100 16.22 29.14 21.93
C GLU A 100 15.13 29.22 23.00
N ASN A 101 15.02 28.21 23.86
CA ASN A 101 14.09 28.25 24.99
C ASN A 101 14.40 29.42 25.94
N GLN A 102 15.67 29.68 26.27
CA GLN A 102 16.03 30.84 27.08
C GLN A 102 15.68 32.16 26.38
N ARG A 103 15.86 32.25 25.06
CA ARG A 103 15.47 33.43 24.27
C ARG A 103 13.95 33.63 24.28
N LEU A 104 13.18 32.56 24.10
CA LEU A 104 11.73 32.59 24.15
C LEU A 104 11.22 32.97 25.54
N GLN A 105 11.81 32.42 26.61
CA GLN A 105 11.47 32.79 27.98
C GLN A 105 11.71 34.28 28.24
N LYS A 106 12.85 34.84 27.81
CA LYS A 106 13.10 36.28 27.91
C LYS A 106 12.07 37.08 27.13
N ARG A 107 11.69 36.63 25.93
CA ARG A 107 10.69 37.30 25.12
C ARG A 107 9.30 37.26 25.74
N ILE A 108 8.92 36.13 26.33
CA ILE A 108 7.66 35.99 27.06
C ILE A 108 7.65 36.92 28.26
N GLN A 109 8.72 36.96 29.06
CA GLN A 109 8.83 37.89 30.20
C GLN A 109 8.73 39.36 29.77
N GLU A 110 9.36 39.74 28.65
CA GLU A 110 9.22 41.09 28.09
C GLU A 110 7.76 41.39 27.69
N LEU A 111 7.08 40.42 27.07
CA LEU A 111 5.68 40.55 26.67
C LEU A 111 4.76 40.61 27.89
N GLU A 112 4.99 39.78 28.90
CA GLU A 112 4.25 39.79 30.17
C GLU A 112 4.39 41.15 30.86
N ARG A 113 5.61 41.70 30.97
CA ARG A 113 5.81 43.06 31.50
C ARG A 113 5.12 44.13 30.65
N ALA A 114 5.19 44.03 29.32
CA ALA A 114 4.51 44.98 28.43
C ALA A 114 2.97 44.91 28.54
N VAL A 115 2.42 43.74 28.90
CA VAL A 115 1.00 43.54 29.18
C VAL A 115 0.65 44.07 30.58
N GLU A 116 1.50 43.87 31.59
CA GLU A 116 1.30 44.41 32.94
C GLU A 116 1.37 45.95 32.96
N GLU A 117 2.32 46.56 32.24
CA GLU A 117 2.52 48.01 32.18
C GLU A 117 1.41 48.74 31.41
N ARG A 118 0.65 48.04 30.55
CA ARG A 118 -0.45 48.62 29.76
C ARG A 118 -1.76 47.89 30.05
N PRO A 119 -2.65 48.43 30.91
CA PRO A 119 -3.91 47.77 31.21
C PRO A 119 -4.71 47.51 29.91
N ALA A 120 -5.38 46.35 29.85
CA ALA A 120 -6.06 45.83 28.66
C ALA A 120 -7.02 46.83 27.95
N GLN A 121 -7.48 47.88 28.66
CA GLN A 121 -8.27 48.98 28.11
C GLN A 121 -7.57 49.79 27.02
N GLU A 122 -6.25 49.98 27.09
CA GLU A 122 -5.50 50.76 26.09
C GLU A 122 -5.20 49.94 24.84
N TRP A 123 -4.87 48.65 25.00
CA TRP A 123 -4.75 47.70 23.90
C TRP A 123 -6.10 47.49 23.20
N GLY A 124 -7.17 47.32 23.98
CA GLY A 124 -8.54 47.16 23.48
C GLY A 124 -9.11 48.39 22.77
N ASN A 125 -8.46 49.55 22.85
CA ASN A 125 -8.85 50.76 22.13
C ASN A 125 -7.89 51.15 21.01
N THR A 126 -6.59 50.93 21.16
CA THR A 126 -5.61 51.26 20.13
C THR A 126 -5.48 50.15 19.09
N LEU A 127 -5.41 48.89 19.52
CA LEU A 127 -5.26 47.75 18.62
C LEU A 127 -6.55 47.48 17.86
N THR A 128 -7.73 47.58 18.49
CA THR A 128 -9.01 47.49 17.78
C THR A 128 -9.24 48.67 16.83
N LYS A 129 -8.92 49.93 17.20
CA LYS A 129 -9.11 51.08 16.30
C LYS A 129 -8.09 51.09 15.16
N GLN A 130 -6.85 50.69 15.41
CA GLN A 130 -5.85 50.56 14.36
C GLN A 130 -6.11 49.34 13.48
N ALA A 131 -6.49 48.20 14.05
CA ALA A 131 -6.87 47.01 13.29
C ALA A 131 -8.15 47.26 12.49
N THR A 132 -9.17 47.92 13.03
CA THR A 132 -10.38 48.28 12.25
C THR A 132 -10.08 49.32 11.18
N LYS A 133 -9.16 50.26 11.41
CA LYS A 133 -8.74 51.23 10.38
C LYS A 133 -7.87 50.59 9.30
N ALA A 134 -6.95 49.70 9.67
CA ALA A 134 -6.12 48.93 8.77
C ALA A 134 -6.97 47.94 7.98
N LEU A 135 -7.85 47.18 8.63
CA LEU A 135 -8.80 46.26 8.01
C LEU A 135 -9.80 47.01 7.14
N ASN A 136 -10.34 48.17 7.53
CA ASN A 136 -11.17 48.97 6.62
C ASN A 136 -10.37 49.51 5.42
N LYS A 137 -9.09 49.82 5.60
CA LYS A 137 -8.21 50.27 4.51
C LYS A 137 -7.84 49.11 3.60
N GLU A 138 -7.55 47.94 4.14
CA GLU A 138 -7.24 46.71 3.41
C GLU A 138 -8.48 46.13 2.75
N VAL A 139 -9.66 46.18 3.37
CA VAL A 139 -10.96 45.83 2.77
C VAL A 139 -11.32 46.84 1.68
N LYS A 140 -11.10 48.15 1.87
CA LYS A 140 -11.29 49.14 0.78
C LYS A 140 -10.27 48.98 -0.33
N GLN A 141 -9.01 48.66 -0.01
CA GLN A 141 -7.99 48.38 -1.00
C GLN A 141 -8.23 47.04 -1.69
N ALA A 142 -8.74 46.03 -0.99
CA ALA A 142 -9.13 44.74 -1.53
C ALA A 142 -10.44 44.85 -2.30
N LEU A 143 -11.35 45.77 -1.98
CA LEU A 143 -12.54 46.09 -2.77
C LEU A 143 -12.20 46.93 -4.02
N ASN A 144 -11.20 47.81 -3.92
CA ASN A 144 -10.68 48.57 -5.06
C ASN A 144 -9.71 47.74 -5.93
N LYS A 145 -9.06 46.71 -5.35
CA LYS A 145 -8.20 45.73 -6.03
C LYS A 145 -8.91 44.42 -6.32
N THR A 146 -10.13 44.20 -5.85
CA THR A 146 -11.04 43.23 -6.45
C THR A 146 -11.39 43.84 -7.79
N ILE A 147 -10.46 43.60 -8.72
CA ILE A 147 -10.75 43.12 -10.05
C ILE A 147 -12.22 42.74 -10.09
N ASP A 148 -13.00 43.46 -10.88
CA ASP A 148 -14.37 43.07 -11.21
C ASP A 148 -14.34 41.56 -11.41
N LEU A 149 -15.06 40.79 -10.60
CA LEU A 149 -15.03 39.32 -10.70
C LEU A 149 -15.44 38.87 -12.12
N ARG A 150 -16.16 39.74 -12.85
CA ARG A 150 -16.45 39.65 -14.29
C ARG A 150 -15.22 39.74 -15.21
N SER A 151 -14.17 40.47 -14.82
CA SER A 151 -12.93 40.66 -15.59
C SER A 151 -11.85 39.62 -15.30
N LEU A 152 -11.88 38.98 -14.11
CA LEU A 152 -11.07 37.78 -13.81
C LEU A 152 -11.66 36.51 -14.43
N ALA A 153 -12.98 36.47 -14.65
CA ALA A 153 -13.68 35.41 -15.35
C ALA A 153 -13.56 35.51 -16.89
N LEU A 154 -12.38 35.92 -17.41
CA LEU A 154 -12.14 35.90 -18.86
C LEU A 154 -12.09 34.47 -19.40
N GLU A 155 -11.71 33.50 -18.56
CA GLU A 155 -11.88 32.08 -18.84
C GLU A 155 -12.27 31.32 -17.56
N PRO A 156 -13.31 30.46 -17.59
CA PRO A 156 -13.57 29.55 -16.47
C PRO A 156 -12.35 28.65 -16.23
N PRO A 157 -12.08 28.20 -14.99
CA PRO A 157 -11.00 27.27 -14.70
C PRO A 157 -11.14 26.03 -15.60
N LYS A 158 -10.25 25.91 -16.59
CA LYS A 158 -10.34 24.89 -17.65
C LYS A 158 -10.06 23.48 -17.14
N GLU A 159 -9.38 23.34 -16.00
CA GLU A 159 -8.89 22.05 -15.54
C GLU A 159 -9.79 21.33 -14.55
N ASN A 160 -10.76 21.99 -13.89
CA ASN A 160 -11.77 21.26 -13.11
C ASN A 160 -12.93 22.16 -12.64
N ALA A 161 -13.79 22.59 -13.56
CA ALA A 161 -14.95 23.43 -13.21
C ALA A 161 -15.89 22.73 -12.21
N THR A 162 -16.02 21.41 -12.27
CA THR A 162 -16.88 20.60 -11.39
C THR A 162 -16.32 20.54 -9.97
N GLU A 163 -15.03 20.27 -9.78
CA GLU A 163 -14.43 20.29 -8.45
C GLU A 163 -14.40 21.67 -7.82
N CYS A 164 -14.16 22.72 -8.62
CA CYS A 164 -14.20 24.10 -8.13
C CYS A 164 -15.59 24.46 -7.60
N LEU A 165 -16.65 24.08 -8.34
CA LEU A 165 -18.03 24.27 -7.89
C LEU A 165 -18.32 23.48 -6.63
N ARG A 166 -17.91 22.21 -6.55
CA ARG A 166 -18.06 21.36 -5.35
C ARG A 166 -17.41 22.01 -4.12
N LEU A 167 -16.14 22.41 -4.21
CA LEU A 167 -15.42 23.02 -3.09
C LEU A 167 -16.04 24.36 -2.68
N MET A 168 -16.49 25.17 -3.64
CA MET A 168 -17.19 26.41 -3.37
C MET A 168 -18.53 26.16 -2.65
N GLY A 169 -19.29 25.14 -3.06
CA GLY A 169 -20.53 24.74 -2.38
C GLY A 169 -20.29 24.33 -0.93
N ILE A 170 -19.25 23.53 -0.66
CA ILE A 170 -18.87 23.11 0.70
C ILE A 170 -18.45 24.32 1.56
N ALA A 171 -17.58 25.18 1.02
CA ALA A 171 -17.11 26.37 1.73
C ALA A 171 -18.27 27.33 2.04
N LEU A 172 -19.18 27.54 1.08
CA LEU A 172 -20.38 28.34 1.27
C LEU A 172 -21.30 27.73 2.32
N GLY A 173 -21.48 26.40 2.34
CA GLY A 173 -22.27 25.71 3.37
C GLY A 173 -21.73 25.92 4.78
N ASN A 174 -20.41 25.82 4.95
CA ASN A 174 -19.73 26.05 6.22
C ASN A 174 -19.85 27.51 6.69
N LEU A 175 -19.63 28.47 5.77
CA LEU A 175 -19.79 29.90 6.07
C LEU A 175 -21.24 30.26 6.36
N ALA A 176 -22.19 29.73 5.59
CA ALA A 176 -23.62 29.95 5.78
C ALA A 176 -24.07 29.48 7.17
N SER A 177 -23.58 28.32 7.61
CA SER A 177 -23.86 27.76 8.94
C SER A 177 -23.21 28.59 10.05
N ALA A 178 -21.95 29.00 9.89
CA ALA A 178 -21.25 29.82 10.89
C ALA A 178 -21.84 31.24 11.04
N MET A 179 -22.37 31.79 9.95
CA MET A 179 -22.92 33.16 9.91
C MET A 179 -24.45 33.22 10.01
N ASN A 180 -25.13 32.09 10.17
CA ASN A 180 -26.60 31.98 10.09
C ASN A 180 -27.19 32.67 8.86
N ASN A 181 -26.54 32.54 7.70
CA ASN A 181 -26.95 33.19 6.46
C ASN A 181 -27.75 32.24 5.57
N THR A 182 -29.07 32.43 5.51
CA THR A 182 -29.99 31.59 4.75
C THR A 182 -29.81 31.68 3.23
N GLN A 183 -29.39 32.83 2.69
CA GLN A 183 -29.14 32.99 1.26
C GLN A 183 -27.88 32.24 0.82
N ALA A 184 -26.81 32.30 1.63
CA ALA A 184 -25.60 31.53 1.39
C ALA A 184 -25.87 30.01 1.49
N LEU A 185 -26.78 29.61 2.37
CA LEU A 185 -27.20 28.22 2.54
C LEU A 185 -27.98 27.73 1.30
N GLN A 186 -28.90 28.54 0.78
CA GLN A 186 -29.60 28.24 -0.47
C GLN A 186 -28.64 28.13 -1.66
N ALA A 187 -27.65 29.02 -1.75
CA ALA A 187 -26.64 28.96 -2.79
C ALA A 187 -25.80 27.68 -2.70
N ALA A 188 -25.36 27.30 -1.49
CA ALA A 188 -24.61 26.06 -1.26
C ALA A 188 -25.43 24.82 -1.64
N ALA A 189 -26.71 24.78 -1.25
CA ALA A 189 -27.62 23.69 -1.57
C ALA A 189 -27.84 23.52 -3.08
N LEU A 190 -28.01 24.63 -3.81
CA LEU A 190 -28.14 24.61 -5.26
C LEU A 190 -26.87 24.11 -5.96
N ILE A 191 -25.69 24.51 -5.47
CA ILE A 191 -24.40 24.10 -6.04
C ILE A 191 -24.15 22.61 -5.81
N LEU A 192 -24.52 22.07 -4.64
CA LEU A 192 -24.25 20.68 -4.26
C LEU A 192 -25.39 19.71 -4.63
N GLY A 193 -26.54 20.23 -5.10
CA GLY A 193 -27.72 19.43 -5.41
C GLY A 193 -28.40 18.85 -4.17
N SER A 194 -28.38 19.56 -3.04
CA SER A 194 -28.98 19.13 -1.77
C SER A 194 -30.15 20.01 -1.35
N GLU A 195 -30.83 19.63 -0.28
CA GLU A 195 -31.76 20.53 0.40
C GLU A 195 -31.02 21.69 1.10
N PRO A 196 -31.65 22.87 1.25
CA PRO A 196 -31.09 24.00 1.98
C PRO A 196 -31.22 23.79 3.50
N THR A 197 -30.62 22.71 4.00
CA THR A 197 -30.44 22.46 5.43
C THR A 197 -28.96 22.14 5.72
N PRO A 198 -28.41 22.57 6.87
CA PRO A 198 -27.01 22.30 7.21
C PRO A 198 -26.67 20.81 7.20
N SER A 199 -27.59 19.97 7.68
CA SER A 199 -27.42 18.52 7.71
C SER A 199 -27.41 17.89 6.32
N ALA A 200 -28.28 18.32 5.41
CA ALA A 200 -28.29 17.80 4.04
C ALA A 200 -27.05 18.24 3.25
N ILE A 201 -26.60 19.48 3.45
CA ILE A 201 -25.36 19.99 2.84
C ILE A 201 -24.14 19.23 3.37
N ALA A 202 -24.05 19.00 4.68
CA ALA A 202 -22.94 18.26 5.28
C ALA A 202 -22.90 16.81 4.77
N TYR A 203 -24.06 16.13 4.79
CA TYR A 203 -24.18 14.77 4.28
C TYR A 203 -23.81 14.68 2.79
N ARG A 204 -24.29 15.62 1.97
CA ARG A 204 -23.94 15.69 0.55
C ARG A 204 -22.45 16.00 0.34
N ALA A 205 -21.85 16.85 1.17
CA ALA A 205 -20.44 17.14 1.13
C ALA A 205 -19.58 15.90 1.40
N GLU A 206 -19.95 15.09 2.40
CA GLU A 206 -19.28 13.82 2.71
C GLU A 206 -19.37 12.82 1.55
N GLN A 207 -20.56 12.66 0.95
CA GLN A 207 -20.75 11.82 -0.23
C GLN A 207 -19.85 12.26 -1.39
N LEU A 208 -19.83 13.56 -1.70
CA LEU A 208 -19.06 14.08 -2.80
C LEU A 208 -17.54 13.96 -2.56
N GLN A 209 -17.07 13.87 -1.31
CA GLN A 209 -15.64 13.62 -1.01
C GLN A 209 -15.20 12.21 -1.40
N LEU A 210 -16.11 11.25 -1.52
CA LEU A 210 -15.80 9.88 -1.93
C LEU A 210 -15.60 9.74 -3.44
N ILE A 211 -15.97 10.74 -4.26
CA ILE A 211 -15.87 10.67 -5.73
C ILE A 211 -14.45 10.31 -6.22
N PRO A 212 -13.35 10.94 -5.75
CA PRO A 212 -12.02 10.60 -6.25
C PRO A 212 -11.63 9.15 -5.95
N GLN A 213 -12.06 8.64 -4.80
CA GLN A 213 -11.83 7.25 -4.41
C GLN A 213 -12.67 6.30 -5.29
N ALA A 214 -13.96 6.59 -5.47
CA ALA A 214 -14.85 5.82 -6.34
C ALA A 214 -14.33 5.74 -7.78
N VAL A 215 -13.91 6.87 -8.36
CA VAL A 215 -13.32 6.92 -9.72
C VAL A 215 -12.02 6.13 -9.78
N SER A 216 -11.16 6.23 -8.76
CA SER A 216 -9.92 5.46 -8.68
C SER A 216 -10.17 3.95 -8.64
N ASP A 217 -11.08 3.50 -7.77
CA ASP A 217 -11.40 2.08 -7.60
C ASP A 217 -12.04 1.50 -8.86
N ILE A 218 -12.99 2.22 -9.46
CA ILE A 218 -13.61 1.83 -10.73
C ILE A 218 -12.55 1.74 -11.84
N ARG A 219 -11.67 2.75 -11.97
CA ARG A 219 -10.58 2.70 -12.96
C ARG A 219 -9.63 1.54 -12.73
N ALA A 220 -9.31 1.24 -11.48
CA ALA A 220 -8.45 0.11 -11.13
C ALA A 220 -9.07 -1.22 -11.55
N VAL A 221 -10.39 -1.37 -11.45
CA VAL A 221 -11.10 -2.55 -11.96
C VAL A 221 -11.08 -2.59 -13.48
N LEU A 222 -11.44 -1.48 -14.14
CA LEU A 222 -11.51 -1.43 -15.62
C LEU A 222 -10.14 -1.63 -16.28
N ALA A 223 -9.05 -1.25 -15.60
CA ALA A 223 -7.69 -1.44 -16.09
C ALA A 223 -7.19 -2.90 -16.03
N LYS A 224 -7.88 -3.80 -15.31
CA LYS A 224 -7.49 -5.21 -15.25
C LYS A 224 -7.70 -5.88 -16.61
N PRO A 225 -6.72 -6.64 -17.12
CA PRO A 225 -6.91 -7.42 -18.33
C PRO A 225 -8.00 -8.47 -18.08
N ARG A 226 -9.04 -8.48 -18.93
CA ARG A 226 -10.26 -9.31 -18.80
C ARG A 226 -11.14 -8.96 -17.59
N CYS A 227 -11.37 -7.67 -17.34
CA CYS A 227 -12.42 -7.25 -16.40
C CYS A 227 -13.78 -7.82 -16.83
N SER A 228 -14.51 -8.39 -15.87
CA SER A 228 -15.90 -8.83 -16.06
C SER A 228 -16.87 -7.75 -15.58
N TRP A 229 -18.14 -7.86 -15.97
CA TRP A 229 -19.21 -7.00 -15.45
C TRP A 229 -19.35 -7.14 -13.93
N TRP A 230 -19.16 -8.35 -13.41
CA TRP A 230 -19.25 -8.66 -11.98
C TRP A 230 -18.15 -7.97 -11.17
N ASP A 231 -16.91 -7.94 -11.68
CA ASP A 231 -15.81 -7.22 -11.03
C ASP A 231 -16.11 -5.72 -10.90
N TYR A 232 -16.77 -5.13 -11.90
CA TYR A 232 -17.21 -3.73 -11.85
C TYR A 232 -18.38 -3.56 -10.87
N LEU A 233 -19.39 -4.42 -10.94
CA LEU A 233 -20.58 -4.32 -10.09
C LEU A 233 -20.24 -4.43 -8.60
N GLU A 234 -19.31 -5.30 -8.23
CA GLU A 234 -18.87 -5.47 -6.84
C GLU A 234 -18.38 -4.13 -6.25
N VAL A 235 -17.57 -3.39 -7.00
CA VAL A 235 -17.07 -2.07 -6.58
C VAL A 235 -18.14 -0.99 -6.73
N ALA A 236 -18.94 -1.02 -7.79
CA ALA A 236 -19.96 0.00 -8.04
C ALA A 236 -21.10 -0.01 -7.01
N GLN A 237 -21.39 -1.16 -6.39
CA GLN A 237 -22.39 -1.27 -5.32
C GLN A 237 -22.03 -0.44 -4.08
N GLU A 238 -20.74 -0.34 -3.73
CA GLU A 238 -20.28 0.48 -2.60
C GLU A 238 -20.55 1.98 -2.80
N TYR A 239 -20.62 2.41 -4.07
CA TYR A 239 -20.76 3.80 -4.48
C TYR A 239 -22.13 4.11 -5.12
N GLU A 240 -23.13 3.25 -4.97
CA GLU A 240 -24.44 3.38 -5.62
C GLU A 240 -25.09 4.76 -5.39
N VAL A 241 -24.94 5.28 -4.17
CA VAL A 241 -25.52 6.57 -3.76
C VAL A 241 -24.93 7.76 -4.52
N ILE A 242 -23.69 7.65 -5.03
CA ILE A 242 -22.99 8.70 -5.78
C ILE A 242 -22.79 8.33 -7.25
N LYS A 243 -23.57 7.37 -7.77
CA LYS A 243 -23.47 6.88 -9.15
C LYS A 243 -23.49 7.96 -10.19
N ALA A 244 -24.45 8.88 -10.11
CA ALA A 244 -24.56 9.98 -11.06
C ALA A 244 -23.32 10.89 -11.03
N ASP A 245 -22.70 11.06 -9.86
CA ASP A 245 -21.59 11.99 -9.66
C ASP A 245 -20.26 11.42 -10.15
N TYR A 246 -19.91 10.18 -9.78
CA TYR A 246 -18.66 9.59 -10.28
C TYR A 246 -18.75 9.25 -11.77
N TRP A 247 -19.95 8.95 -12.28
CA TRP A 247 -20.15 8.65 -13.70
C TRP A 247 -19.83 9.86 -14.60
N ALA A 248 -20.07 11.08 -14.10
CA ALA A 248 -19.72 12.30 -14.81
C ALA A 248 -18.20 12.53 -14.93
N GLU A 249 -17.40 11.92 -14.05
CA GLU A 249 -15.93 12.04 -14.01
C GLU A 249 -15.20 10.89 -14.77
N LEU A 250 -15.96 9.90 -15.24
CA LEU A 250 -15.44 8.84 -16.12
C LEU A 250 -15.31 9.35 -17.56
N THR A 251 -14.27 8.88 -18.24
CA THR A 251 -14.06 9.19 -19.66
C THR A 251 -15.11 8.47 -20.52
N PRO A 252 -15.43 8.99 -21.72
CA PRO A 252 -16.37 8.32 -22.63
C PRO A 252 -15.94 6.88 -22.94
N GLN A 253 -14.64 6.62 -23.06
CA GLN A 253 -14.08 5.28 -23.28
C GLN A 253 -14.37 4.33 -22.11
N GLU A 254 -14.20 4.80 -20.87
CA GLU A 254 -14.52 4.02 -19.66
C GLU A 254 -16.02 3.72 -19.59
N THR A 255 -16.87 4.70 -19.89
CA THR A 255 -18.33 4.49 -19.91
C THR A 255 -18.76 3.51 -21.01
N GLU A 256 -18.16 3.59 -22.20
CA GLU A 256 -18.40 2.64 -23.29
C GLU A 256 -17.99 1.22 -22.89
N LEU A 257 -16.83 1.05 -22.24
CA LEU A 257 -16.36 -0.24 -21.75
C LEU A 257 -17.34 -0.84 -20.74
N ILE A 258 -17.79 -0.06 -19.76
CA ILE A 258 -18.79 -0.50 -18.77
C ILE A 258 -20.07 -0.97 -19.48
N THR A 259 -20.59 -0.19 -20.44
CA THR A 259 -21.80 -0.58 -21.19
C THR A 259 -21.59 -1.80 -22.08
N ALA A 260 -20.38 -2.01 -22.59
CA ALA A 260 -20.04 -3.19 -23.39
C ALA A 260 -19.96 -4.45 -22.52
N LEU A 261 -19.42 -4.34 -21.30
CA LEU A 261 -19.43 -5.43 -20.31
C LEU A 261 -20.86 -5.82 -19.92
N GLU A 262 -21.71 -4.83 -19.63
CA GLU A 262 -23.13 -5.05 -19.33
C GLU A 262 -23.85 -5.79 -20.48
N LYS A 263 -23.61 -5.36 -21.72
CA LYS A 263 -24.20 -6.00 -22.91
C LYS A 263 -23.66 -7.40 -23.17
N ALA A 264 -22.36 -7.64 -22.98
CA ALA A 264 -21.75 -8.94 -23.17
C ALA A 264 -22.35 -9.98 -22.20
N GLU A 265 -22.53 -9.59 -20.94
CA GLU A 265 -23.13 -10.45 -19.91
C GLU A 265 -24.64 -10.61 -20.09
N SER A 266 -25.34 -9.55 -20.47
CA SER A 266 -26.75 -9.65 -20.87
C SER A 266 -26.94 -10.59 -22.07
N SER A 267 -25.98 -10.63 -22.99
CA SER A 267 -26.02 -11.51 -24.17
C SER A 267 -25.73 -12.98 -23.83
N LEU A 268 -24.85 -13.24 -22.86
CA LEU A 268 -24.56 -14.59 -22.33
C LEU A 268 -25.77 -15.21 -21.63
N ILE A 269 -26.59 -14.38 -20.96
CA ILE A 269 -27.85 -14.81 -20.33
C ILE A 269 -28.94 -15.08 -21.40
N THR A 270 -28.76 -14.59 -22.62
CA THR A 270 -29.70 -14.73 -23.74
C THR A 270 -29.23 -15.75 -24.80
N GLU A 271 -28.50 -16.80 -24.41
CA GLU A 271 -28.41 -18.02 -25.23
C GLU A 271 -29.63 -18.92 -24.93
N PRO A 272 -30.55 -19.14 -25.89
CA PRO A 272 -31.66 -20.06 -25.68
C PRO A 272 -31.14 -21.49 -25.71
N MET A 273 -30.94 -22.09 -24.53
CA MET A 273 -30.92 -23.54 -24.37
C MET A 273 -32.35 -24.06 -24.62
N VAL A 274 -32.73 -24.22 -25.88
CA VAL A 274 -33.84 -25.10 -26.26
C VAL A 274 -33.24 -26.27 -27.04
N PRO A 275 -33.13 -27.47 -26.44
CA PRO A 275 -32.94 -28.69 -27.20
C PRO A 275 -34.20 -28.98 -27.99
N ASP A 276 -34.01 -29.10 -29.30
CA ASP A 276 -34.98 -29.53 -30.29
C ASP A 276 -35.31 -31.02 -30.06
N GLU A 277 -36.48 -31.35 -29.50
CA GLU A 277 -37.17 -32.61 -29.78
C GLU A 277 -38.70 -32.44 -29.89
N ASN A 278 -39.20 -33.09 -30.94
CA ASN A 278 -40.51 -33.03 -31.59
C ASN A 278 -41.74 -33.51 -30.77
N PRO A 279 -42.97 -33.32 -31.30
CA PRO A 279 -44.21 -33.23 -30.54
C PRO A 279 -44.93 -34.57 -30.43
N ALA A 280 -45.47 -34.85 -29.24
CA ALA A 280 -46.70 -35.63 -29.08
C ALA A 280 -47.22 -35.54 -27.64
N ASP A 281 -48.52 -35.27 -27.58
CA ASP A 281 -49.45 -35.77 -26.59
C ASP A 281 -49.50 -35.21 -25.16
N SER A 282 -50.53 -34.37 -24.99
CA SER A 282 -51.60 -34.49 -24.01
C SER A 282 -51.27 -34.49 -22.51
N GLY A 283 -51.63 -33.37 -21.86
CA GLY A 283 -51.84 -33.36 -20.41
C GLY A 283 -51.97 -31.98 -19.75
N SER A 284 -53.03 -31.23 -20.09
CA SER A 284 -53.80 -30.38 -19.16
C SER A 284 -53.10 -29.91 -17.86
N SER A 285 -52.69 -28.65 -17.82
CA SER A 285 -52.99 -27.77 -16.67
C SER A 285 -52.86 -26.32 -17.10
N ASP A 286 -53.95 -25.57 -17.04
CA ASP A 286 -53.98 -24.13 -17.27
C ASP A 286 -52.90 -23.43 -16.45
N GLY A 287 -51.81 -23.02 -17.11
CA GLY A 287 -50.81 -22.14 -16.52
C GLY A 287 -51.39 -20.72 -16.53
N GLU A 288 -52.05 -20.33 -15.44
CA GLU A 288 -52.48 -18.94 -15.25
C GLU A 288 -51.27 -18.02 -15.43
N VAL A 289 -51.32 -17.18 -16.46
CA VAL A 289 -50.29 -16.18 -16.73
C VAL A 289 -50.63 -14.95 -15.90
N ILE A 290 -49.68 -14.47 -15.09
CA ILE A 290 -49.83 -13.22 -14.33
C ILE A 290 -50.11 -12.09 -15.34
N GLY A 291 -51.25 -11.42 -15.19
CA GLY A 291 -51.68 -10.32 -16.05
C GLY A 291 -52.44 -9.23 -15.29
N LEU A 292 -52.96 -8.24 -16.00
CA LEU A 292 -53.76 -7.14 -15.45
C LEU A 292 -54.82 -7.63 -14.45
N GLY A 293 -54.83 -7.05 -13.25
CA GLY A 293 -55.76 -7.39 -12.16
C GLY A 293 -55.38 -8.63 -11.34
N SER A 294 -54.26 -9.30 -11.64
CA SER A 294 -53.78 -10.45 -10.86
C SER A 294 -53.29 -10.01 -9.49
N ILE A 295 -53.60 -10.80 -8.47
CA ILE A 295 -53.08 -10.59 -7.11
C ILE A 295 -51.79 -11.39 -6.95
N VAL A 296 -50.70 -10.68 -6.65
CA VAL A 296 -49.35 -11.21 -6.67
C VAL A 296 -48.61 -10.96 -5.36
N ALA A 297 -47.59 -11.78 -5.13
CA ALA A 297 -46.58 -11.66 -4.08
C ALA A 297 -45.20 -11.89 -4.72
N HIS A 298 -44.12 -11.52 -4.04
CA HIS A 298 -42.80 -11.95 -4.51
C HIS A 298 -42.66 -13.48 -4.46
N ALA A 299 -41.98 -14.05 -5.46
CA ALA A 299 -41.67 -15.47 -5.53
C ALA A 299 -40.55 -15.89 -4.56
N ASP A 300 -39.60 -14.99 -4.26
CA ASP A 300 -38.45 -15.26 -3.40
C ASP A 300 -38.80 -15.09 -1.91
N PRO A 301 -38.68 -16.16 -1.08
CA PRO A 301 -38.95 -16.14 0.37
C PRO A 301 -38.14 -15.12 1.17
N TYR A 302 -36.99 -14.69 0.66
CA TYR A 302 -36.09 -13.76 1.36
C TYR A 302 -36.37 -12.30 1.03
N ARG A 303 -37.29 -12.00 0.10
CA ARG A 303 -37.69 -10.62 -0.22
C ARG A 303 -38.69 -10.09 0.79
N ALA A 304 -38.53 -8.81 1.18
CA ALA A 304 -39.41 -8.13 2.15
C ALA A 304 -40.90 -8.16 1.76
N LEU A 305 -41.19 -8.28 0.46
CA LEU A 305 -42.54 -8.29 -0.11
C LEU A 305 -43.06 -9.70 -0.43
N TYR A 306 -42.39 -10.75 0.06
CA TYR A 306 -42.83 -12.15 -0.14
C TYR A 306 -44.20 -12.46 0.47
N ASN A 307 -44.51 -11.82 1.60
CA ASN A 307 -45.79 -11.93 2.31
C ASN A 307 -46.73 -10.74 2.02
N ALA A 308 -46.26 -9.75 1.26
CA ALA A 308 -47.07 -8.60 0.90
C ALA A 308 -48.04 -8.99 -0.22
N LYS A 309 -49.24 -8.43 -0.17
CA LYS A 309 -50.24 -8.57 -1.22
C LYS A 309 -50.12 -7.39 -2.19
N GLY A 310 -50.03 -7.67 -3.47
CA GLY A 310 -50.00 -6.66 -4.54
C GLY A 310 -50.98 -6.97 -5.64
N GLU A 311 -51.38 -5.96 -6.39
CA GLU A 311 -52.28 -6.07 -7.54
C GLU A 311 -51.58 -5.51 -8.78
N VAL A 312 -51.62 -6.28 -9.88
CA VAL A 312 -51.07 -5.84 -11.17
C VAL A 312 -51.97 -4.78 -11.79
N ILE A 313 -51.48 -3.55 -11.90
CA ILE A 313 -52.22 -2.43 -12.50
C ILE A 313 -51.92 -2.30 -14.00
N GLU A 314 -50.71 -2.65 -14.44
CA GLU A 314 -50.32 -2.58 -15.85
C GLU A 314 -49.55 -3.84 -16.27
N ASP A 315 -49.88 -4.41 -17.43
CA ASP A 315 -49.18 -5.56 -18.02
C ASP A 315 -48.44 -5.11 -19.28
N MET A 316 -47.12 -5.21 -19.25
CA MET A 316 -46.21 -4.84 -20.34
C MET A 316 -45.59 -6.08 -21.00
N GLY A 317 -46.25 -7.24 -20.90
CA GLY A 317 -45.83 -8.48 -21.55
C GLY A 317 -45.00 -9.36 -20.63
N LEU A 318 -43.69 -9.11 -20.52
CA LEU A 318 -42.79 -9.83 -19.60
C LEU A 318 -42.68 -9.17 -18.22
N GLU A 319 -42.99 -7.87 -18.15
CA GLU A 319 -42.98 -7.06 -16.95
C GLU A 319 -44.39 -6.61 -16.59
N VAL A 320 -44.64 -6.43 -15.30
CA VAL A 320 -45.89 -5.94 -14.75
C VAL A 320 -45.64 -4.83 -13.74
N TRP A 321 -46.53 -3.86 -13.70
CA TRP A 321 -46.57 -2.85 -12.63
C TRP A 321 -47.48 -3.33 -11.51
N VAL A 322 -46.94 -3.42 -10.30
CA VAL A 322 -47.67 -3.89 -9.13
C VAL A 322 -47.86 -2.75 -8.15
N ALA A 323 -49.11 -2.51 -7.76
CA ALA A 323 -49.40 -1.74 -6.55
C ALA A 323 -49.51 -2.68 -5.36
N TRP A 324 -48.71 -2.43 -4.34
CA TRP A 324 -48.76 -3.20 -3.12
C TRP A 324 -49.80 -2.63 -2.14
N ASP A 325 -50.61 -3.50 -1.53
CA ASP A 325 -51.71 -3.14 -0.63
C ASP A 325 -51.27 -2.30 0.57
N HIS A 326 -50.06 -2.55 1.08
CA HIS A 326 -49.51 -1.80 2.21
C HIS A 326 -49.15 -0.35 1.85
N TRP A 327 -49.18 0.02 0.56
CA TRP A 327 -48.90 1.36 0.03
C TRP A 327 -50.09 2.01 -0.71
N LYS A 328 -51.32 1.50 -0.52
CA LYS A 328 -52.54 2.02 -1.18
C LYS A 328 -52.77 3.54 -1.07
N ASP A 329 -52.25 4.20 -0.04
CA ASP A 329 -52.39 5.64 0.18
C ASP A 329 -51.27 6.50 -0.44
N ASN A 330 -50.27 5.89 -1.10
CA ASN A 330 -49.15 6.59 -1.72
C ASN A 330 -49.01 6.23 -3.22
N PRO A 331 -49.55 7.05 -4.15
CA PRO A 331 -49.54 6.76 -5.60
C PRO A 331 -48.14 6.87 -6.24
N LYS A 332 -47.09 7.18 -5.47
CA LYS A 332 -45.72 7.34 -5.96
C LYS A 332 -44.87 6.07 -5.87
N LYS A 333 -45.44 4.94 -5.44
CA LYS A 333 -44.68 3.70 -5.23
C LYS A 333 -45.38 2.48 -5.81
N THR A 334 -45.74 2.58 -7.08
CA THR A 334 -45.97 1.41 -7.93
C THR A 334 -44.62 1.05 -8.53
N ASP A 335 -44.19 -0.20 -8.35
CA ASP A 335 -42.90 -0.67 -8.85
C ASP A 335 -43.11 -1.69 -9.97
N ARG A 336 -42.11 -1.79 -10.84
CA ARG A 336 -42.09 -2.68 -12.00
C ARG A 336 -41.35 -3.96 -11.67
N TYR A 337 -41.95 -5.09 -11.97
CA TYR A 337 -41.42 -6.43 -11.68
C TYR A 337 -41.53 -7.32 -12.92
N PHE A 338 -40.60 -8.27 -13.07
CA PHE A 338 -40.78 -9.32 -14.06
C PHE A 338 -41.83 -10.33 -13.58
N LYS A 339 -42.59 -10.92 -14.50
CA LYS A 339 -43.60 -11.95 -14.16
C LYS A 339 -42.99 -13.13 -13.42
N ASP A 340 -41.74 -13.47 -13.72
CA ASP A 340 -41.00 -14.58 -13.10
C ASP A 340 -40.53 -14.29 -11.67
N GLU A 341 -40.48 -13.00 -11.27
CA GLU A 341 -40.13 -12.58 -9.90
C GLU A 341 -41.34 -12.62 -8.95
N LEU A 342 -42.53 -12.84 -9.51
CA LEU A 342 -43.80 -12.81 -8.83
C LEU A 342 -44.45 -14.19 -8.85
N ARG A 343 -45.27 -14.43 -7.82
CA ARG A 343 -46.17 -15.58 -7.74
C ARG A 343 -47.57 -15.07 -7.46
N PHE A 344 -48.59 -15.86 -7.81
CA PHE A 344 -49.94 -15.55 -7.32
C PHE A 344 -49.95 -15.57 -5.79
N TRP A 345 -50.56 -14.54 -5.21
CA TRP A 345 -50.71 -14.45 -3.77
C TRP A 345 -51.66 -15.56 -3.32
N GLN A 346 -51.12 -16.54 -2.60
CA GLN A 346 -51.91 -17.61 -2.01
C GLN A 346 -52.32 -17.18 -0.61
N GLU A 347 -53.62 -17.25 -0.30
CA GLU A 347 -54.12 -17.18 1.08
C GLU A 347 -53.63 -18.41 1.84
N THR A 348 -52.38 -18.40 2.28
CA THR A 348 -51.96 -19.33 3.33
C THR A 348 -52.64 -18.88 4.61
N ASN A 349 -53.70 -19.61 4.96
CA ASN A 349 -54.40 -19.53 6.24
C ASN A 349 -53.43 -19.36 7.41
N GLN A 350 -53.83 -18.46 8.32
CA GLN A 350 -53.35 -18.17 9.67
C GLN A 350 -52.41 -19.17 10.35
#